data_AF-A0A7V2VN22-F1
#
_entry.id   AF-A0A7V2VN22-F1
#
_cell.length_a   1.000
_cell.length_b   1.000
_cell.length_c   1.000
_cell.angle_alpha   90.00
_cell.angle_beta   90.00
_cell.angle_gamma   90.00
#
_symmetry.space_group_name_H-M   'P 1'
#
loop_
_entity.id
_entity.type
_entity.pdbx_description
1 polymer ?
#
loop_
_entity_poly.entity_id
_entity_poly.type
_entity_poly.pdbx_seq_one_letter_code
_entity_poly.pdbx_strand_id
1 'polypeptide(L)'
;MTIQEGWTLQVTGVVLRVHRQNVDKSGRNPKYMVRIQLNVEEFDDAGAGLELDSPVRMQAWEKDIVGYLGRSLEVGDRIVARSFSLEKRPYILRIEHAEFAEPK
;
A
#
# COMPACT_ATOMS: atom_id res chain seq x y z
N MET A 1 16.51 -11.52 -18.58
CA MET A 1 15.87 -11.86 -17.29
C MET A 1 14.44 -11.36 -17.38
N THR A 2 13.52 -12.22 -17.80
CA THR A 2 12.12 -11.85 -18.02
C THR A 2 11.51 -11.63 -16.64
N ILE A 3 11.23 -10.38 -16.29
CA ILE A 3 10.39 -10.07 -15.15
C ILE A 3 9.05 -10.72 -15.49
N GLN A 4 8.70 -11.84 -14.84
CA GLN A 4 7.34 -12.31 -14.83
C GLN A 4 6.51 -11.15 -14.29
N GLU A 5 5.73 -10.51 -15.16
CA GLU A 5 4.87 -9.39 -14.83
C GLU A 5 3.96 -9.85 -13.69
N GLY A 6 4.28 -9.41 -12.46
CA GLY A 6 3.40 -9.57 -11.33
C GLY A 6 2.07 -8.92 -11.68
N TRP A 7 0.97 -9.60 -11.37
CA TRP A 7 -0.37 -9.08 -11.59
C TRP A 7 -0.48 -7.74 -10.85
N THR A 8 -0.68 -6.67 -11.60
CA THR A 8 -0.78 -5.34 -11.03
C THR A 8 -2.17 -5.21 -10.41
N LEU A 9 -2.19 -4.96 -9.11
CA LEU A 9 -3.41 -4.75 -8.33
C LEU A 9 -3.57 -3.25 -8.12
N GLN A 10 -4.79 -2.74 -8.30
CA GLN A 10 -5.20 -1.43 -7.84
C GLN A 10 -6.21 -1.55 -6.72
N VAL A 11 -5.95 -0.92 -5.57
CA VAL A 11 -6.85 -0.91 -4.41
C VAL A 11 -7.21 0.53 -4.07
N THR A 12 -8.49 0.84 -4.09
CA THR A 12 -9.03 2.12 -3.65
C THR A 12 -9.67 1.96 -2.28
N GLY A 13 -9.35 2.84 -1.34
CA GLY A 13 -9.93 2.75 -0.01
C GLY A 13 -9.56 3.89 0.93
N VAL A 14 -10.08 3.79 2.15
CA VAL A 14 -9.85 4.77 3.22
C VAL A 14 -8.89 4.21 4.25
N VAL A 15 -7.89 5.00 4.61
CA VAL A 15 -6.88 4.63 5.59
C VAL A 15 -7.50 4.59 6.99
N LEU A 16 -7.56 3.41 7.58
CA LEU A 16 -8.07 3.20 8.93
C LEU A 16 -6.99 3.37 10.00
N ARG A 17 -5.77 2.92 9.70
CA ARG A 17 -4.63 2.99 10.63
C ARG A 17 -3.34 3.18 9.87
N VAL A 18 -2.42 3.93 10.47
CA VAL A 18 -1.04 4.11 10.01
C VAL A 18 -0.10 3.74 11.16
N HIS A 19 0.76 2.76 10.94
CA HIS A 19 1.81 2.36 11.88
C HIS A 19 3.17 2.64 11.25
N ARG A 20 4.01 3.42 11.94
CA ARG A 20 5.36 3.76 11.50
C ARG A 20 6.38 3.07 12.39
N GLN A 21 7.23 2.24 11.78
CA GLN A 21 8.28 1.51 12.47
C GLN A 21 9.64 1.98 11.97
N ASN A 22 10.50 2.47 12.87
CA ASN A 22 11.91 2.65 12.54
C ASN A 22 12.56 1.28 12.41
N VAL A 23 13.02 0.93 11.22
CA VAL A 23 13.71 -0.33 10.94
C VAL A 23 15.23 -0.19 10.96
N ASP A 24 15.76 1.03 10.97
CA ASP A 24 17.20 1.28 11.13
C ASP A 24 17.53 1.59 12.59
N LYS A 25 18.13 0.61 13.28
CA LYS A 25 18.55 0.70 14.68
C LYS A 25 19.89 1.43 14.88
N SER A 26 20.57 1.83 13.80
CA SER A 26 21.88 2.48 13.89
C SER A 26 21.82 3.96 14.31
N GLY A 27 20.63 4.59 14.28
CA GLY A 27 20.39 5.95 14.76
C GLY A 27 20.96 7.08 13.90
N ARG A 28 21.82 6.79 12.91
CA ARG A 28 22.45 7.81 12.04
C ARG A 28 21.63 8.18 10.81
N ASN A 29 20.78 7.27 10.33
CA ASN A 29 19.90 7.52 9.19
C ASN A 29 18.61 6.70 9.36
N PRO A 30 17.63 7.19 10.13
CA PRO A 30 16.44 6.40 10.45
C PRO A 30 15.67 6.07 9.17
N LYS A 31 15.36 4.79 8.98
CA LYS A 31 14.53 4.31 7.87
C LYS A 31 13.21 3.85 8.44
N TYR A 32 12.12 4.44 7.96
CA TYR A 32 10.79 4.10 8.44
C TYR A 32 10.05 3.22 7.45
N MET A 33 9.50 2.13 7.97
CA MET A 33 8.51 1.29 7.30
C MET A 33 7.13 1.75 7.75
N VAL A 34 6.27 2.07 6.79
CA VAL A 34 4.87 2.42 7.04
C VAL A 34 4.02 1.20 6.74
N ARG A 35 3.20 0.78 7.70
CA ARG A 35 2.16 -0.21 7.53
C ARG A 35 0.81 0.45 7.70
N ILE A 36 -0.09 0.21 6.76
CA ILE A 36 -1.42 0.80 6.77
C ILE A 36 -2.49 -0.28 6.77
N GLN A 37 -3.60 -0.01 7.44
CA GLN A 37 -4.83 -0.76 7.27
C GLN A 37 -5.76 0.08 6.40
N LEU A 38 -6.19 -0.47 5.28
CA LEU A 38 -7.04 0.20 4.31
C LEU A 38 -8.41 -0.48 4.31
N ASN A 39 -9.47 0.28 4.54
CA ASN A 39 -10.83 -0.17 4.27
C ASN A 39 -11.04 -0.13 2.76
N VAL A 40 -11.15 -1.29 2.13
CA VAL A 40 -11.28 -1.37 0.67
C VAL A 40 -12.69 -0.94 0.27
N GLU A 41 -12.76 0.03 -0.64
CA GLU A 41 -14.01 0.45 -1.29
C GLU A 41 -14.14 -0.21 -2.67
N GLU A 42 -13.02 -0.35 -3.37
CA GLU A 42 -12.95 -0.90 -4.72
C GLU A 42 -11.57 -1.51 -4.93
N PHE A 43 -11.48 -2.61 -5.68
CA PHE A 43 -10.21 -3.17 -6.10
C PHE A 43 -10.32 -3.78 -7.50
N ASP A 44 -9.24 -3.69 -8.25
CA ASP A 44 -9.07 -4.29 -9.57
C ASP A 44 -7.78 -5.14 -9.54
N ASP A 45 -7.92 -6.44 -9.80
CA ASP A 45 -6.82 -7.39 -9.81
C ASP A 45 -6.44 -7.83 -11.23
N ALA A 46 -6.97 -7.14 -12.26
CA ALA A 46 -6.77 -7.48 -13.68
C ALA A 46 -7.10 -8.96 -14.01
N GLY A 47 -8.04 -9.57 -13.28
CA GLY A 47 -8.46 -10.95 -13.49
C GLY A 47 -7.54 -12.01 -12.87
N ALA A 48 -6.68 -11.62 -11.91
CA ALA A 48 -5.80 -12.54 -11.18
C ALA A 48 -6.55 -13.56 -10.31
N GLY A 49 -7.83 -13.30 -9.99
CA GLY A 49 -8.59 -14.11 -9.05
C GLY A 49 -8.09 -13.95 -7.62
N LEU A 50 -7.57 -12.76 -7.30
CA LEU A 50 -7.11 -12.38 -5.97
C LEU A 50 -8.31 -12.22 -5.03
N GLU A 51 -8.16 -12.77 -3.83
CA GLU A 51 -9.16 -12.64 -2.76
C GLU A 51 -8.57 -11.74 -1.67
N LEU A 52 -9.16 -10.55 -1.50
CA LEU A 52 -8.74 -9.55 -0.54
C LEU A 52 -9.80 -9.36 0.55
N ASP A 53 -9.41 -9.64 1.79
CA ASP A 53 -10.25 -9.38 2.96
C ASP A 53 -10.11 -7.91 3.39
N SER A 54 -11.24 -7.21 3.57
CA SER A 54 -11.25 -5.86 4.16
C SER A 54 -11.32 -5.95 5.69
N PRO A 55 -10.49 -5.19 6.44
CA PRO A 55 -9.48 -4.25 5.95
C PRO A 55 -8.21 -4.96 5.46
N VAL A 56 -7.66 -4.49 4.34
CA VAL A 56 -6.39 -5.00 3.82
C VAL A 56 -5.22 -4.33 4.52
N ARG A 57 -4.10 -5.05 4.62
CA ARG A 57 -2.85 -4.52 5.15
C ARG A 57 -1.92 -4.21 4.00
N MET A 58 -1.35 -3.02 4.00
CA MET A 58 -0.36 -2.62 3.01
C MET A 58 0.90 -2.07 3.67
N GLN A 59 2.05 -2.18 3.00
CA GLN A 59 3.31 -1.63 3.48
C GLN A 59 4.15 -0.98 2.40
N ALA A 60 4.91 0.05 2.78
CA ALA A 60 5.97 0.64 1.97
C ALA A 60 6.95 1.43 2.84
N TRP A 61 8.07 1.84 2.25
CA TRP A 61 8.96 2.80 2.89
C TRP A 61 8.27 4.16 3.00
N GLU A 62 8.44 4.84 4.14
CA GLU A 62 7.85 6.16 4.36
C GLU A 62 8.28 7.17 3.29
N LYS A 63 9.56 7.14 2.92
CA LYS A 63 10.10 7.99 1.86
C LYS A 63 9.41 7.79 0.51
N ASP A 64 8.95 6.58 0.21
CA ASP A 64 8.31 6.27 -1.06
C ASP A 64 6.88 6.80 -1.03
N ILE A 65 6.14 6.58 0.07
CA ILE A 65 4.80 7.15 0.28
C ILE A 65 4.82 8.69 0.19
N VAL A 66 5.76 9.34 0.88
CA VAL A 66 5.92 10.81 0.80
C VAL A 66 6.31 11.23 -0.60
N GLY A 67 7.13 10.45 -1.30
CA GLY A 67 7.49 10.69 -2.69
C GLY A 67 6.29 10.61 -3.64
N TYR A 68 5.37 9.66 -3.44
CA TYR A 68 4.18 9.52 -4.27
C TYR A 68 3.11 10.59 -3.97
N LEU A 69 2.84 10.84 -2.69
CA LEU A 69 1.71 11.67 -2.24
C LEU A 69 2.08 13.13 -1.97
N GLY A 70 3.38 13.47 -1.96
CA GLY A 70 3.88 14.79 -1.55
C GLY A 70 3.79 15.09 -0.06
N ARG A 71 3.12 14.23 0.73
CA ARG A 71 3.04 14.29 2.19
C ARG A 71 2.92 12.89 2.79
N SER A 72 3.08 12.80 4.12
CA SER A 72 2.78 11.55 4.82
C SER A 72 1.29 11.22 4.75
N LEU A 73 1.00 9.92 4.75
CA LEU A 73 -0.36 9.39 4.87
C LEU A 73 -0.88 9.54 6.30
N GLU A 74 -2.16 9.88 6.41
CA GLU A 74 -2.90 10.06 7.65
C GLU A 74 -4.16 9.17 7.69
N VAL A 75 -4.70 8.97 8.89
CA VAL A 75 -5.97 8.25 9.05
C VAL A 75 -7.09 9.09 8.47
N GLY A 76 -7.98 8.46 7.70
CA GLY A 76 -9.06 9.13 6.97
C GLY A 76 -8.67 9.53 5.54
N ASP A 77 -7.39 9.48 5.16
CA ASP A 77 -7.00 9.69 3.77
C ASP A 77 -7.63 8.62 2.88
N ARG A 78 -8.21 9.07 1.77
CA ARG A 78 -8.71 8.19 0.71
C ARG A 78 -7.65 8.09 -0.37
N ILE A 79 -7.20 6.88 -0.68
CA ILE A 79 -6.11 6.66 -1.63
C ILE A 79 -6.47 5.58 -2.66
N VAL A 80 -5.85 5.71 -3.83
CA VAL A 80 -5.68 4.64 -4.80
C VAL A 80 -4.25 4.14 -4.68
N ALA A 81 -4.07 2.87 -4.34
CA ALA A 81 -2.77 2.25 -4.15
C ALA A 81 -2.56 1.14 -5.19
N ARG A 82 -1.41 1.18 -5.88
CA ARG A 82 -0.98 0.10 -6.77
C ARG A 82 -0.05 -0.85 -6.04
N SER A 83 -0.23 -2.14 -6.28
CA SER A 83 0.51 -3.23 -5.65
C SER A 83 0.70 -4.38 -6.63
N PHE A 84 1.38 -5.43 -6.16
CA PHE A 84 1.45 -6.72 -6.85
C PHE A 84 1.41 -7.84 -5.81
N SER A 85 0.87 -8.99 -6.20
CA SER A 85 0.94 -10.22 -5.41
C SER A 85 1.04 -11.43 -6.33
N LEU A 86 1.81 -12.43 -5.92
CA LEU A 86 1.80 -13.77 -6.52
C LEU A 86 0.93 -14.75 -5.71
N GLU A 87 0.50 -14.35 -4.52
CA GLU A 87 -0.37 -15.14 -3.65
C GLU A 87 -1.84 -14.79 -3.92
N LYS A 88 -2.69 -15.82 -3.93
CA LYS A 88 -4.15 -15.65 -4.07
C LYS A 88 -4.77 -14.86 -2.91
N ARG A 89 -4.22 -15.02 -1.70
CA ARG A 89 -4.69 -14.39 -0.44
C ARG A 89 -3.51 -13.77 0.32
N PRO A 90 -2.99 -12.62 -0.12
CA PRO A 90 -1.82 -12.02 0.49
C PRO A 90 -2.14 -11.50 1.89
N TYR A 91 -1.30 -11.82 2.86
CA TYR A 91 -1.44 -11.27 4.21
C TYR A 91 -1.12 -9.77 4.27
N ILE A 92 -0.18 -9.32 3.45
CA ILE A 92 0.22 -7.93 3.35
C ILE A 92 0.62 -7.60 1.91
N LEU A 93 0.11 -6.49 1.40
CA LEU A 93 0.41 -5.97 0.08
C LEU A 93 1.52 -4.93 0.13
N ARG A 94 2.41 -4.93 -0.86
CA ARG A 94 3.43 -3.88 -0.97
C ARG A 94 2.91 -2.73 -1.81
N ILE A 95 3.00 -1.50 -1.32
CA ILE A 95 2.60 -0.31 -2.09
C ILE A 95 3.75 0.04 -3.03
N GLU A 96 3.52 -0.05 -4.33
CA GLU A 96 4.47 0.35 -5.39
C GLU A 96 4.20 1.76 -5.91
N HIS A 97 2.95 2.23 -5.75
CA HIS A 97 2.54 3.60 -6.06
C HIS A 97 1.28 3.96 -5.28
N ALA A 98 1.07 5.24 -4.99
CA ALA A 98 -0.17 5.71 -4.36
C ALA A 98 -0.51 7.14 -4.81
N GLU A 99 -1.79 7.43 -4.91
CA GLU A 99 -2.32 8.77 -5.17
C GLU A 99 -3.57 9.03 -4.32
N PHE A 100 -3.87 10.29 -4.02
CA PHE A 100 -5.12 10.63 -3.34
C PHE A 100 -6.29 10.41 -4.31
N ALA A 101 -7.33 9.73 -3.84
CA ALA A 101 -8.53 9.54 -4.64
C ALA A 101 -9.35 10.84 -4.61
N GLU A 102 -9.93 11.22 -5.76
CA GLU A 102 -10.85 12.36 -5.80
C GLU A 102 -12.04 12.14 -4.85
N PRO A 103 -12.54 13.20 -4.18
CA PRO A 103 -13.78 13.10 -3.42
C PRO A 103 -14.92 12.72 -4.37
N LYS A 104 -15.68 11.67 -4.01
CA LYS A 104 -16.90 11.28 -4.71
C LYS A 104 -18.03 12.30 -4.50
#